data_AF-A0A1V6EQ08-F1
#
_entry.id   AF-A0A1V6EQ08-F1
#
_cell.length_a   1.000
_cell.length_b   1.000
_cell.length_c   1.000
_cell.angle_alpha   90.00
_cell.angle_beta   90.00
_cell.angle_gamma   90.00
#
_symmetry.space_group_name_H-M   'P 1'
#
loop_
_entity.id
_entity.type
_entity.pdbx_description
1 polymer ?
#
loop_
_entity_poly.entity_id
_entity_poly.type
_entity_poly.pdbx_seq_one_letter_code
_entity_poly.pdbx_strand_id
1 'polypeptide(L)'
;MSQELGCDVSFSEALQDWQATCAKRWRENRMKRMLHSQREEIARFKWIASELAGEDLGRSAVEEWIHKHAPGWRFNWEETHIDEEDESGKGA
;
A
#
# COMPACT_ATOMS: atom_id res chain seq x y z
N MET A 1 9.95 9.87 22.89
CA MET A 1 10.51 10.46 24.13
C MET A 1 10.23 11.96 24.07
N SER A 2 9.01 12.38 24.44
CA SER A 2 8.60 13.81 24.42
C SER A 2 7.92 14.23 25.73
N GLN A 3 8.11 13.47 26.82
CA GLN A 3 7.45 13.77 28.09
C GLN A 3 8.37 14.43 29.12
N GLU A 4 9.65 14.72 28.82
CA GLU A 4 10.60 15.14 29.88
C GLU A 4 11.22 16.53 29.74
N LEU A 5 10.86 17.33 28.73
CA LEU A 5 11.36 18.71 28.64
C LEU A 5 10.24 19.63 28.18
N GLY A 6 9.77 20.48 29.10
CA GLY A 6 8.84 21.58 28.83
C GLY A 6 9.47 22.67 27.98
N CYS A 7 9.81 22.35 26.74
CA CYS A 7 10.21 23.29 25.71
C CYS A 7 9.01 23.49 24.78
N ASP A 8 8.58 24.74 24.62
CA ASP A 8 7.61 25.14 23.61
C ASP A 8 8.25 24.86 22.23
N VAL A 9 7.91 23.70 21.65
CA VAL A 9 8.39 23.32 20.32
C VAL A 9 7.71 24.22 19.32
N SER A 10 8.51 24.93 18.51
CA SER A 10 7.97 25.79 17.46
C SER A 10 7.09 24.97 16.51
N PHE A 11 6.07 25.59 15.91
CA PHE A 11 5.22 24.96 14.90
C PHE A 11 6.04 24.27 13.80
N SER A 12 7.21 24.82 13.45
CA SER A 12 8.13 24.22 12.47
C SER A 12 8.77 22.91 12.96
N GLU A 13 9.08 22.79 14.24
CA GLU A 13 9.68 21.59 14.83
C GLU A 13 8.63 20.49 15.00
N ALA A 14 7.42 20.85 15.46
CA ALA A 14 6.29 19.92 15.52
C ALA A 14 5.88 19.42 14.12
N LEU A 15 5.88 20.31 13.11
CA LEU A 15 5.60 19.95 11.72
C LEU A 15 6.67 19.02 11.15
N GLN A 16 7.95 19.28 11.44
CA GLN A 16 9.04 18.41 11.01
C GLN A 16 9.00 17.03 11.67
N ASP A 17 8.70 16.96 12.97
CA ASP A 17 8.59 15.67 13.68
C ASP A 17 7.40 14.85 13.17
N TRP A 18 6.26 15.51 12.92
CA TRP A 18 5.10 14.91 12.27
C TRP A 18 5.42 14.47 10.84
N GLN A 19 6.10 15.29 10.04
CA GLN A 19 6.48 14.92 8.67
C GLN A 19 7.50 13.77 8.64
N ALA A 20 8.43 13.71 9.59
CA ALA A 20 9.42 12.65 9.70
C ALA A 20 8.80 11.32 10.14
N THR A 21 7.84 11.36 11.06
CA THR A 21 7.26 10.15 11.68
C THR A 21 5.96 9.71 11.00
N CYS A 22 5.01 10.61 10.81
CA CYS A 22 3.70 10.29 10.23
C CYS A 22 3.81 10.04 8.73
N ALA A 23 4.54 10.86 7.96
CA ALA A 23 4.66 10.62 6.51
C ALA A 23 5.47 9.36 6.18
N LYS A 24 6.39 8.94 7.07
CA LYS A 24 7.08 7.66 6.95
C LYS A 24 6.14 6.49 7.23
N ARG A 25 5.47 6.50 8.37
CA ARG A 25 4.48 5.46 8.74
C ARG A 25 3.37 5.33 7.71
N TRP A 26 2.90 6.45 7.17
CA TRP A 26 1.92 6.51 6.10
C TRP A 26 2.41 5.79 4.84
N ARG A 27 3.60 6.14 4.33
CA ARG A 27 4.19 5.45 3.17
C ARG A 27 4.38 3.96 3.42
N GLU A 28 4.83 3.58 4.61
CA GLU A 28 5.01 2.16 4.97
C GLU A 28 3.69 1.39 5.01
N ASN A 29 2.65 1.97 5.59
CA ASN A 29 1.32 1.35 5.63
C ASN A 29 0.71 1.26 4.23
N ARG A 30 0.80 2.33 3.43
CA ARG A 30 0.36 2.33 2.03
C ARG A 30 1.07 1.23 1.23
N MET A 31 2.38 1.12 1.37
CA MET A 31 3.18 0.08 0.69
C MET A 31 2.77 -1.32 1.13
N LYS A 32 2.53 -1.54 2.42
CA LYS A 32 2.05 -2.84 2.94
C LYS A 32 0.69 -3.22 2.35
N ARG A 33 -0.26 -2.28 2.29
CA ARG A 33 -1.58 -2.50 1.68
C ARG A 33 -1.47 -2.86 0.21
N MET A 34 -0.69 -2.07 -0.55
CA MET A 34 -0.44 -2.33 -1.97
C MET A 34 0.15 -3.73 -2.19
N LEU A 35 1.18 -4.10 -1.42
CA LEU A 35 1.81 -5.42 -1.55
C LEU A 35 0.88 -6.56 -1.16
N HIS A 36 0.01 -6.36 -0.17
CA HIS A 36 -0.99 -7.33 0.22
C HIS A 36 -1.99 -7.57 -0.91
N SER A 37 -2.63 -6.50 -1.41
CA SER A 37 -3.59 -6.60 -2.51
C SER A 37 -2.96 -7.14 -3.80
N GLN A 38 -1.69 -6.79 -4.07
CA GLN A 38 -0.96 -7.34 -5.22
C GLN A 38 -0.78 -8.85 -5.11
N ARG A 39 -0.48 -9.37 -3.91
CA ARG A 39 -0.35 -10.82 -3.70
C ARG A 39 -1.68 -11.54 -3.88
N GLU A 40 -2.77 -10.95 -3.41
CA GLU A 40 -4.12 -11.50 -3.61
C GLU A 40 -4.49 -11.52 -5.10
N GLU A 41 -4.19 -10.44 -5.84
CA GLU A 41 -4.45 -10.39 -7.28
C GLU A 41 -3.67 -11.45 -8.05
N ILE A 42 -2.37 -11.60 -7.74
CA ILE A 42 -1.52 -12.63 -8.36
C ILE A 42 -2.08 -14.03 -8.06
N ALA A 43 -2.51 -14.29 -6.82
CA ALA A 43 -3.07 -15.59 -6.45
C ALA A 43 -4.38 -15.89 -7.19
N ARG A 44 -5.27 -14.90 -7.31
CA ARG A 44 -6.51 -15.02 -8.10
C ARG A 44 -6.21 -15.29 -9.57
N PHE A 45 -5.31 -14.52 -10.18
CA PHE A 45 -4.92 -14.71 -11.57
C PHE A 45 -4.32 -16.10 -11.80
N LYS A 46 -3.40 -16.54 -10.93
CA LYS A 46 -2.81 -17.89 -11.01
C LYS A 46 -3.91 -18.95 -11.00
N TRP A 47 -4.85 -18.85 -10.07
CA TRP A 47 -5.93 -19.83 -9.96
C TRP A 47 -6.79 -19.85 -11.23
N ILE A 48 -7.27 -18.70 -11.70
CA ILE A 48 -8.08 -18.60 -12.92
C ILE A 48 -7.34 -19.14 -14.14
N ALA A 49 -6.06 -18.78 -14.30
CA ALA A 49 -5.26 -19.23 -15.43
C ALA A 49 -5.03 -20.75 -15.39
N SER A 50 -4.85 -21.33 -14.19
CA SER A 50 -4.70 -22.78 -14.01
C SER A 50 -6.00 -23.52 -14.30
N GLU A 51 -7.15 -22.99 -13.85
CA GLU A 51 -8.47 -23.54 -14.17
C GLU A 51 -8.74 -23.51 -15.67
N LEU A 52 -8.37 -22.43 -16.36
CA LEU A 52 -8.55 -22.29 -17.81
C LEU A 52 -7.64 -23.24 -18.61
N ALA A 53 -6.41 -23.46 -18.14
CA ALA A 53 -5.47 -24.38 -18.75
C ALA A 53 -5.77 -25.85 -18.46
N GLY A 54 -6.53 -26.14 -17.39
CA GLY A 54 -6.76 -27.50 -16.91
C GLY A 54 -5.54 -28.13 -16.24
N GLU A 55 -4.53 -27.33 -15.89
CA GLU A 55 -3.30 -27.74 -15.21
C GLU A 55 -2.75 -26.62 -14.31
N ASP A 56 -2.01 -26.96 -13.26
CA ASP A 56 -1.37 -25.93 -12.42
C ASP A 56 -0.21 -25.26 -13.18
N LEU A 57 -0.44 -24.00 -13.58
CA LEU A 57 0.55 -23.21 -14.30
C LEU A 57 1.69 -22.68 -13.40
N GLY A 58 1.60 -22.89 -12.09
CA GLY A 58 2.67 -22.58 -11.15
C GLY A 58 3.19 -21.13 -11.26
N ARG A 59 4.49 -21.03 -11.54
CA ARG A 59 5.22 -19.76 -11.67
C ARG A 59 4.96 -19.05 -13.00
N SER A 60 4.70 -19.79 -14.07
CA SER A 60 4.50 -19.24 -15.41
C SER A 60 3.31 -18.26 -15.46
N ALA A 61 2.22 -18.58 -14.77
CA ALA A 61 1.08 -17.67 -14.64
C ALA A 61 1.42 -16.38 -13.87
N VAL A 62 2.30 -16.46 -12.88
CA VAL A 62 2.75 -15.28 -12.13
C VAL A 62 3.62 -14.37 -13.01
N GLU A 63 4.54 -14.95 -13.77
CA GLU A 63 5.39 -14.19 -14.71
C GLU A 63 4.54 -13.50 -15.77
N GLU A 64 3.57 -14.21 -16.34
CA GLU A 64 2.63 -13.61 -17.29
C GLU A 64 1.85 -12.44 -16.67
N TRP A 65 1.34 -12.60 -15.45
CA TRP A 65 0.66 -11.52 -14.74
C TRP A 65 1.57 -10.31 -14.52
N ILE A 66 2.82 -10.54 -14.12
CA ILE A 66 3.81 -9.47 -13.90
C ILE A 66 4.04 -8.69 -15.20
N HIS A 67 4.17 -9.37 -16.33
CA HIS A 67 4.44 -8.73 -17.60
C HIS A 67 3.23 -8.03 -18.21
N LYS A 68 2.03 -8.61 -18.11
CA LYS A 68 0.84 -8.12 -18.82
C LYS A 68 -0.09 -7.27 -17.97
N HIS A 69 -0.19 -7.56 -16.67
CA HIS A 69 -1.24 -7.01 -15.80
C HIS A 69 -0.70 -6.11 -14.69
N ALA A 70 0.52 -6.34 -14.18
CA ALA A 70 1.04 -5.59 -13.05
C ALA A 70 1.12 -4.06 -13.26
N PRO A 71 1.53 -3.52 -14.43
CA PRO A 71 1.60 -2.07 -14.61
C PRO A 71 0.22 -1.40 -14.52
N GLY A 72 -0.78 -1.94 -15.24
CA GLY A 72 -2.14 -1.40 -15.24
C GLY A 72 -2.84 -1.59 -13.89
N TRP A 73 -2.60 -2.72 -13.24
CA TRP A 73 -3.13 -2.97 -11.90
C TRP A 73 -2.58 -1.98 -10.88
N ARG A 74 -1.26 -1.70 -10.89
CA ARG A 74 -0.64 -0.72 -9.98
C ARG A 74 -1.22 0.66 -10.19
N PHE A 75 -1.33 1.10 -11.44
CA PHE A 75 -1.93 2.40 -11.77
C PHE A 75 -3.37 2.52 -11.22
N ASN A 76 -4.21 1.51 -11.47
CA ASN A 76 -5.59 1.50 -11.00
C ASN A 76 -5.69 1.44 -9.46
N TRP A 77 -4.83 0.65 -8.82
CA TRP A 77 -4.78 0.56 -7.35
C TRP A 77 -4.42 1.91 -6.74
N GLU A 78 -3.43 2.60 -7.33
CA GLU A 78 -3.04 3.94 -6.89
C GLU A 78 -4.17 4.95 -7.08
N GLU A 79 -4.84 4.97 -8.24
CA GLU A 79 -5.98 5.86 -8.49
C GLU A 79 -7.13 5.66 -7.49
N THR A 80 -7.46 4.41 -7.19
CA THR A 80 -8.61 4.07 -6.32
C THR A 80 -8.33 4.34 -4.83
N HIS A 81 -7.06 4.35 -4.41
CA HIS A 81 -6.67 4.43 -2.99
C HIS A 81 -5.96 5.75 -2.63
N ILE A 82 -6.16 6.81 -3.43
CA ILE A 82 -5.66 8.16 -3.13
C ILE A 82 -6.45 8.83 -1.98
N ASP A 83 -7.73 8.47 -1.79
CA ASP A 83 -8.67 9.24 -0.93
C ASP A 83 -9.15 8.54 0.37
N GLU A 84 -8.75 7.30 0.66
CA GLU A 84 -9.30 6.55 1.82
C GLU A 84 -8.85 7.04 3.22
N GLU A 85 -7.93 8.01 3.33
CA GLU A 85 -7.32 8.39 4.62
C GLU A 85 -7.70 9.77 5.18
N ASP A 86 -8.65 10.51 4.57
CA ASP A 86 -9.17 11.77 5.15
C ASP A 86 -10.37 11.58 6.10
N GLU A 87 -11.02 10.41 6.11
CA GLU A 87 -12.23 10.15 6.92
C GLU A 87 -11.93 9.68 8.37
N SER A 88 -10.67 9.41 8.72
CA SER A 88 -10.29 9.04 10.10
C SER A 88 -9.86 10.25 10.96
N GLY A 89 -10.19 11.46 10.53
CA GLY A 89 -9.95 12.72 11.27
C GLY A 89 -11.20 13.35 11.91
N LYS A 90 -12.39 12.74 11.80
CA LYS A 90 -13.62 13.22 12.47
C LYS A 90 -13.99 12.31 13.63
N GLY A 91 -13.35 12.52 14.78
CA GLY A 91 -13.67 11.77 15.99
C GLY A 91 -12.81 12.12 17.18
N ALA A 92 -12.80 13.40 17.59
CA ALA A 92 -12.47 13.83 18.94
C ALA A 92 -13.10 15.22 19.19
#